data_AF-A0A970DRE6-F1
#
_entry.id   AF-A0A970DRE6-F1
#
_cell.length_a   1.000
_cell.length_b   1.000
_cell.length_c   1.000
_cell.angle_alpha   90.00
_cell.angle_beta   90.00
_cell.angle_gamma   90.00
#
_symmetry.space_group_name_H-M   'P 1'
#
loop_
_entity.id
_entity.type
_entity.pdbx_description
1 polymer ?
#
loop_
_entity_poly.entity_id
_entity_poly.type
_entity_poly.pdbx_seq_one_letter_code
_entity_poly.pdbx_strand_id
1 'polypeptide(L)'
;MVIYALLAGFFLLTISLLIFKFELERRRSLSVRRNALENKSENDYRREKVFSSLHHLLKEQDIHWSKSSIVEYLKTYGSDLNLDCDGMRLGFLPQEEHFILVYNYNLHYNQVEHYDIDITDEGLIFHLLGNEFVGRY
;
A
#
# COMPACT_ATOMS: atom_id res chain seq x y z
N MET A 1 40.96 25.37 41.52
CA MET A 1 39.63 24.82 41.89
C MET A 1 38.51 25.32 40.98
N VAL A 2 38.28 26.64 40.87
CA VAL A 2 37.15 27.21 40.09
C VAL A 2 37.19 26.88 38.58
N ILE A 3 38.38 26.94 37.96
CA ILE A 3 38.56 26.62 36.53
C ILE A 3 38.23 25.15 36.22
N TYR A 4 38.60 24.23 37.13
CA TYR A 4 38.28 22.81 36.99
C TYR A 4 36.78 22.54 37.17
N ALA A 5 36.09 23.28 38.04
CA ALA A 5 34.64 23.20 38.19
C ALA A 5 33.91 23.73 36.94
N LEU A 6 34.40 24.82 36.32
CA LEU A 6 33.86 25.34 35.06
C LEU A 6 34.05 24.37 33.88
N LEU A 7 35.23 23.75 33.79
CA LEU A 7 35.51 22.73 32.77
C LEU A 7 34.63 21.49 32.95
N ALA A 8 34.48 21.00 34.18
CA ALA A 8 33.59 19.87 34.47
C ALA A 8 32.13 20.21 34.15
N GLY A 9 31.67 21.42 34.47
CA GLY A 9 30.34 21.91 34.10
C GLY A 9 30.13 21.96 32.59
N PHE A 10 31.10 22.44 31.83
CA PHE A 10 31.05 22.49 30.37
C PHE A 10 31.02 21.08 29.73
N PHE A 11 31.80 20.14 30.27
CA PHE A 11 31.77 18.74 29.85
C PHE A 11 30.40 18.08 30.14
N LEU A 12 29.81 18.32 31.30
CA LEU A 12 28.49 17.79 31.62
C LEU A 12 27.40 18.37 30.70
N LEU A 13 27.48 19.66 30.39
CA LEU A 13 26.53 20.34 29.50
C LEU A 13 26.63 19.81 28.07
N THR A 14 27.85 19.62 27.54
CA THR A 14 28.06 19.07 26.19
C THR A 14 27.62 17.62 26.07
N ILE A 15 27.89 16.77 27.08
CA ILE A 15 27.39 15.40 27.13
C ILE A 15 25.85 15.38 27.18
N SER A 16 25.24 16.24 28.00
CA SER A 16 23.78 16.34 28.11
C SER A 16 23.13 16.79 26.80
N LEU A 17 23.74 17.74 26.08
CA LEU A 17 23.28 18.18 24.76
C LEU A 17 23.38 17.07 23.71
N LEU A 18 24.46 16.29 23.71
CA LEU A 18 24.63 15.15 22.80
C LEU A 18 23.59 14.06 23.05
N ILE A 19 23.32 13.72 24.32
CA ILE A 19 22.29 12.76 24.69
C ILE A 19 20.91 13.27 24.25
N PHE A 20 20.60 14.55 24.50
CA PHE A 20 19.33 15.14 24.12
C PHE A 20 19.11 15.13 22.60
N LYS A 21 20.16 15.47 21.82
CA LYS A 21 20.11 15.40 20.35
C LYS A 21 19.88 13.97 19.85
N PHE A 22 20.56 12.99 20.43
CA PHE A 22 20.40 11.58 20.10
C PHE A 22 18.98 11.07 20.40
N GLU A 23 18.41 11.44 21.55
CA GLU A 23 17.04 11.09 21.95
C GLU A 23 16.00 11.63 20.94
N LEU A 24 16.21 12.87 20.48
CA LEU A 24 15.37 13.54 19.48
C LEU A 24 15.41 12.85 18.11
N GLU A 25 16.62 12.52 17.63
CA GLU A 25 16.81 11.79 16.38
C GLU A 25 16.21 10.38 16.46
N ARG A 26 16.40 9.68 17.58
CA ARG A 26 15.81 8.37 17.83
C ARG A 26 14.28 8.43 17.79
N ARG A 27 13.65 9.39 18.48
CA ARG A 27 12.19 9.57 18.46
C ARG A 27 11.66 9.86 17.06
N ARG A 28 12.34 10.70 16.28
CA ARG A 28 11.97 10.97 14.87
C ARG A 28 12.07 9.72 14.00
N SER A 29 13.14 8.95 14.14
CA SER A 29 13.29 7.71 13.35
C SER A 29 12.21 6.67 13.69
N LEU A 30 11.85 6.57 14.96
CA LEU A 30 10.77 5.67 15.42
C LEU A 30 9.41 6.14 14.95
N SER A 31 9.12 7.45 14.98
CA SER A 31 7.85 7.98 14.45
C SER A 31 7.73 7.77 12.95
N VAL A 32 8.81 7.99 12.19
CA VAL A 32 8.83 7.74 10.74
C VAL A 32 8.58 6.25 10.45
N ARG A 33 9.24 5.34 11.18
CA ARG A 33 9.01 3.89 11.03
C ARG A 33 7.58 3.50 11.42
N ARG A 34 7.03 4.06 12.50
CA ARG A 34 5.66 3.78 12.92
C ARG A 34 4.64 4.25 11.89
N ASN A 35 4.79 5.46 11.37
CA ASN A 35 3.92 5.99 10.31
C ASN A 35 4.04 5.14 9.03
N ALA A 36 5.23 4.67 8.69
CA ALA A 36 5.41 3.76 7.54
C ALA A 36 4.69 2.41 7.74
N LEU A 37 4.68 1.88 8.96
CA LEU A 37 3.95 0.65 9.30
C LEU A 37 2.42 0.87 9.34
N GLU A 38 1.96 1.98 9.91
CA GLU A 38 0.55 2.37 9.92
C GLU A 38 0.02 2.53 8.49
N ASN A 39 0.73 3.26 7.63
CA ASN A 39 0.38 3.41 6.21
C ASN A 39 0.40 2.07 5.45
N LYS A 40 1.33 1.17 5.79
CA LYS A 40 1.35 -0.17 5.18
C LYS A 40 0.09 -0.96 5.56
N SER A 41 -0.29 -0.96 6.84
CA SER A 41 -1.51 -1.63 7.31
C SER A 41 -2.77 -1.04 6.67
N GLU A 42 -2.79 0.27 6.45
CA GLU A 42 -3.92 0.95 5.82
C GLU A 42 -4.04 0.60 4.33
N ASN A 43 -2.93 0.58 3.59
CA ASN A 43 -2.92 0.16 2.19
C ASN A 43 -3.31 -1.31 2.03
N ASP A 44 -2.82 -2.19 2.91
CA ASP A 44 -3.17 -3.62 2.88
C ASP A 44 -4.67 -3.80 3.15
N TYR A 45 -5.25 -3.08 4.11
CA TYR A 45 -6.70 -3.08 4.37
C TYR A 45 -7.51 -2.58 3.16
N ARG A 46 -7.11 -1.47 2.54
CA ARG A 46 -7.79 -0.93 1.35
C ARG A 46 -7.74 -1.93 0.20
N ARG A 47 -6.59 -2.58 -0.01
CA ARG A 47 -6.42 -3.61 -1.05
C ARG A 47 -7.37 -4.78 -0.82
N GLU A 48 -7.39 -5.32 0.40
CA GLU A 48 -8.29 -6.41 0.77
C GLU A 48 -9.76 -6.04 0.56
N LYS A 49 -10.14 -4.82 0.93
CA LYS A 49 -11.52 -4.34 0.75
C LYS A 49 -11.93 -4.26 -0.73
N VAL A 50 -11.04 -3.78 -1.60
CA VAL A 50 -11.32 -3.69 -3.04
C VAL A 50 -11.40 -5.08 -3.67
N PHE A 51 -10.50 -6.00 -3.31
CA PHE A 51 -10.53 -7.39 -3.77
C PHE A 51 -11.77 -8.14 -3.28
N SER A 52 -12.14 -7.96 -2.02
CA SER A 52 -13.38 -8.51 -1.46
C SER A 52 -14.62 -7.94 -2.17
N SER A 53 -14.62 -6.65 -2.51
CA SER A 53 -15.70 -6.03 -3.27
C SER A 53 -15.84 -6.63 -4.67
N LEU A 54 -14.73 -6.90 -5.35
CA LEU A 54 -14.73 -7.61 -6.64
C LEU A 54 -15.28 -9.03 -6.51
N HIS A 55 -14.83 -9.77 -5.49
CA HIS A 55 -15.33 -11.10 -5.21
C HIS A 55 -16.84 -11.13 -4.95
N HIS A 56 -17.35 -10.18 -4.15
CA HIS A 56 -18.78 -10.03 -3.91
C HIS A 56 -19.55 -9.72 -5.19
N LEU A 57 -19.07 -8.77 -5.99
CA LEU A 57 -19.69 -8.41 -7.26
C LEU A 57 -19.78 -9.64 -8.17
N LEU A 58 -18.69 -10.40 -8.32
CA LEU A 58 -18.66 -11.60 -9.16
C LEU A 58 -19.55 -12.73 -8.61
N LYS A 59 -19.67 -12.88 -7.29
CA LYS A 59 -20.59 -13.86 -6.68
C LYS A 59 -22.06 -13.49 -6.83
N GLU A 60 -22.40 -12.21 -6.90
CA GLU A 60 -23.77 -11.75 -7.16
C GLU A 60 -24.18 -12.01 -8.62
N GLN A 61 -23.21 -12.12 -9.51
CA GLN A 61 -23.48 -12.56 -10.87
C GLN A 61 -23.65 -14.08 -10.88
N ASP A 62 -24.74 -14.56 -11.47
CA ASP A 62 -25.02 -15.99 -11.66
C ASP A 62 -24.12 -16.59 -12.77
N ILE A 63 -22.81 -16.39 -12.63
CA ILE A 63 -21.78 -16.87 -13.55
C ILE A 63 -21.16 -18.15 -12.99
N HIS A 64 -20.74 -19.04 -13.89
CA HIS A 64 -19.99 -20.20 -13.49
C HIS A 64 -18.66 -19.78 -12.86
N TRP A 65 -18.36 -20.33 -11.68
CA TRP A 65 -17.19 -19.95 -10.89
C TRP A 65 -15.91 -20.61 -11.43
N SER A 66 -15.49 -20.18 -12.62
CA SER A 66 -14.27 -20.61 -13.30
C SER A 66 -13.50 -19.39 -13.85
N LYS A 67 -12.17 -19.47 -13.89
CA LYS A 67 -11.32 -18.35 -14.34
C LYS A 67 -11.73 -17.88 -15.73
N SER A 68 -11.94 -18.81 -16.65
CA SER A 68 -12.39 -18.51 -18.01
C SER A 68 -13.73 -17.80 -18.05
N SER A 69 -14.71 -18.24 -17.26
CA SER A 69 -16.04 -17.61 -17.23
C SER A 69 -16.01 -16.21 -16.62
N ILE A 70 -15.21 -16.00 -15.56
CA ILE A 70 -15.03 -14.69 -14.95
C ILE A 70 -14.34 -13.73 -15.92
N VAL A 71 -13.25 -14.16 -16.57
CA VAL A 71 -12.54 -13.35 -17.56
C VAL A 71 -13.45 -13.02 -18.75
N GLU A 72 -14.25 -13.98 -19.23
CA GLU A 72 -15.20 -13.75 -20.33
C GLU A 72 -16.31 -12.76 -19.94
N TYR A 73 -16.85 -12.90 -18.72
CA TYR A 73 -17.79 -11.94 -18.15
C TYR A 73 -17.19 -10.53 -18.09
N LEU A 74 -15.96 -10.41 -17.56
CA LEU A 74 -15.27 -9.13 -17.43
C LEU A 74 -14.83 -8.52 -18.77
N LYS A 75 -14.56 -9.33 -19.79
CA LYS A 75 -14.35 -8.82 -21.15
C LYS A 75 -15.62 -8.23 -21.74
N THR A 76 -16.77 -8.80 -21.40
CA THR A 76 -18.07 -8.41 -21.95
C THR A 76 -18.66 -7.20 -21.21
N TYR A 77 -18.48 -7.14 -19.89
CA TYR A 77 -19.13 -6.16 -19.01
C TYR A 77 -18.17 -5.36 -18.12
N GLY A 78 -16.89 -5.76 -18.06
CA GLY A 78 -15.90 -5.21 -17.13
C GLY A 78 -15.15 -3.98 -17.64
N SER A 79 -15.47 -3.45 -18.83
CA SER A 79 -14.93 -2.15 -19.28
C SER A 79 -15.30 -1.00 -18.33
N ASP A 80 -16.38 -1.16 -17.58
CA ASP A 80 -16.85 -0.20 -16.57
C ASP A 80 -16.49 -0.61 -15.14
N LEU A 81 -15.74 -1.70 -14.95
CA LEU A 81 -15.32 -2.14 -13.62
C LEU A 81 -14.26 -1.16 -13.09
N ASN A 82 -14.70 -0.24 -12.24
CA ASN A 82 -13.83 0.67 -11.51
C ASN A 82 -14.22 0.66 -10.03
N LEU A 83 -13.56 -0.20 -9.27
CA LEU A 83 -13.77 -0.30 -7.83
C LEU A 83 -12.79 0.63 -7.13
N ASP A 84 -13.28 1.69 -6.49
CA ASP A 84 -12.47 2.68 -5.76
C ASP A 84 -12.69 2.55 -4.26
N CYS A 85 -11.61 2.48 -3.49
CA CYS A 85 -11.61 2.64 -2.04
C CYS A 85 -10.51 3.62 -1.61
N ASP A 86 -10.90 4.82 -1.22
CA ASP A 86 -10.02 5.85 -0.66
C ASP A 86 -8.78 6.16 -1.54
N GLY A 87 -8.97 6.17 -2.86
CA GLY A 87 -7.91 6.45 -3.83
C GLY A 87 -7.10 5.21 -4.25
N MET A 88 -7.56 4.01 -3.87
CA MET A 88 -7.10 2.74 -4.43
C MET A 88 -8.14 2.20 -5.39
N ARG A 89 -7.78 2.14 -6.68
CA ARG A 89 -8.68 1.80 -7.77
C ARG A 89 -8.29 0.48 -8.41
N LEU A 90 -9.24 -0.43 -8.53
CA LEU A 90 -9.09 -1.67 -9.27
C LEU A 90 -9.89 -1.58 -10.57
N GLY A 91 -9.20 -1.84 -11.69
CA GLY A 91 -9.80 -1.99 -13.01
C GLY A 91 -9.40 -3.30 -13.66
N PHE A 92 -10.16 -3.71 -14.67
CA PHE A 92 -9.84 -4.87 -15.51
C PHE A 92 -9.36 -4.38 -16.88
N LEU A 93 -8.25 -4.95 -17.39
CA LEU A 93 -7.77 -4.69 -18.75
C LEU A 93 -8.12 -5.86 -19.67
N PRO A 94 -9.08 -5.69 -20.59
CA PRO A 94 -9.54 -6.77 -21.46
C PRO A 94 -8.48 -7.30 -22.43
N GLN A 95 -7.50 -6.45 -22.81
CA GLN A 95 -6.47 -6.78 -23.80
C GLN A 95 -5.42 -7.75 -23.24
N GLU A 96 -5.10 -7.61 -21.95
CA GLU A 96 -4.04 -8.36 -21.27
C GLU A 96 -4.60 -9.39 -20.28
N GLU A 97 -5.93 -9.41 -20.09
CA GLU A 97 -6.66 -10.33 -19.20
C GLU A 97 -6.25 -10.27 -17.72
N HIS A 98 -5.64 -9.16 -17.31
CA HIS A 98 -5.19 -8.92 -15.95
C HIS A 98 -5.91 -7.71 -15.33
N PHE A 99 -5.79 -7.58 -14.01
CA PHE A 99 -6.31 -6.45 -13.26
C PHE A 99 -5.22 -5.42 -12.99
N ILE A 100 -5.59 -4.14 -13.00
CA ILE A 100 -4.72 -3.07 -12.55
C ILE A 100 -5.25 -2.52 -11.24
N LEU A 101 -4.39 -2.48 -10.22
CA LEU A 101 -4.61 -1.73 -9.00
C LEU A 101 -3.75 -0.46 -9.02
N VAL A 102 -4.39 0.71 -8.97
CA VAL A 102 -3.72 2.02 -8.95
C VAL A 102 -3.97 2.70 -7.61
N TYR A 103 -2.93 3.15 -6.94
CA TYR A 103 -3.07 3.89 -5.69
C TYR A 103 -1.95 4.90 -5.44
N ASN A 104 -2.22 5.81 -4.52
CA ASN A 104 -1.32 6.90 -4.18
C ASN A 104 -0.17 6.36 -3.33
N TYR A 105 1.04 6.27 -3.89
CA TYR A 105 2.21 5.84 -3.11
C TYR A 105 2.75 6.99 -2.28
N ASN A 106 2.92 8.15 -2.91
CA ASN A 106 3.30 9.39 -2.25
C ASN A 106 2.77 10.61 -3.02
N LEU A 107 3.19 11.82 -2.61
CA LEU A 107 2.76 13.08 -3.22
C LEU A 107 3.12 13.20 -4.71
N HIS A 108 4.15 12.48 -5.17
CA HIS A 108 4.73 12.62 -6.51
C HIS A 108 4.43 11.42 -7.42
N TYR A 109 4.15 10.25 -6.85
CA TYR A 109 4.02 9.00 -7.59
C TYR A 109 2.78 8.22 -7.16
N ASN A 110 2.10 7.66 -8.15
CA ASN A 110 1.15 6.57 -7.97
C ASN A 110 1.89 5.23 -8.11
N GLN A 111 1.50 4.24 -7.31
CA GLN A 111 1.83 2.85 -7.58
C GLN A 111 0.78 2.28 -8.53
N VAL A 112 1.25 1.53 -9.52
CA VAL A 112 0.43 0.68 -10.37
C VAL A 112 0.88 -0.76 -10.15
N GLU A 113 -0.05 -1.66 -9.84
CA GLU A 113 0.19 -3.09 -9.64
C GLU A 113 -0.68 -3.89 -10.62
N HIS A 114 -0.09 -4.89 -11.29
CA HIS A 114 -0.78 -5.77 -12.22
C HIS A 114 -1.00 -7.14 -11.58
N TYR A 115 -2.22 -7.65 -11.67
CA TYR A 115 -2.63 -8.89 -11.04
C TYR A 115 -3.26 -9.87 -12.02
N ASP A 116 -2.82 -11.12 -12.00
CA ASP A 116 -3.60 -12.24 -12.51
C ASP A 116 -4.52 -12.77 -11.41
N ILE A 117 -5.62 -13.41 -11.81
CA ILE A 117 -6.52 -14.07 -10.88
C ILE A 117 -6.45 -15.59 -11.01
N ASP A 118 -6.60 -16.26 -9.89
CA ASP A 118 -6.89 -17.68 -9.85
C ASP A 118 -8.09 -17.92 -8.94
N ILE A 119 -8.73 -19.08 -9.11
CA ILE A 119 -9.93 -19.44 -8.35
C ILE A 119 -9.62 -20.61 -7.44
N THR A 120 -10.03 -20.48 -6.18
CA THR A 120 -10.05 -21.59 -5.23
C THR A 120 -11.46 -21.84 -4.73
N ASP A 121 -11.63 -22.96 -4.03
CA ASP A 121 -12.89 -23.32 -3.38
C ASP A 121 -13.34 -22.26 -2.36
N GLU A 122 -12.40 -21.47 -1.83
CA GLU A 122 -12.63 -20.43 -0.82
C GLU A 122 -12.84 -19.03 -1.41
N GLY A 123 -12.41 -18.76 -2.66
CA GLY A 123 -12.60 -17.44 -3.29
C GLY A 123 -11.67 -17.14 -4.46
N LEU A 124 -11.32 -15.85 -4.61
CA LEU A 124 -10.40 -15.35 -5.62
C LEU A 124 -9.00 -15.15 -5.01
N ILE A 125 -7.98 -15.66 -5.69
CA ILE A 125 -6.58 -15.39 -5.40
C ILE A 125 -6.04 -14.41 -6.43
N PHE A 126 -5.32 -13.39 -5.95
CA PHE A 126 -4.69 -12.37 -6.79
C PHE A 126 -3.18 -12.59 -6.79
N HIS A 127 -2.60 -12.85 -7.97
CA HIS A 127 -1.17 -13.04 -8.17
C HIS A 127 -0.55 -11.78 -8.77
N LEU A 128 0.37 -11.15 -8.04
CA LEU A 128 1.08 -9.98 -8.54
C LEU A 128 2.01 -10.37 -9.70
N LEU A 129 1.73 -9.85 -10.89
CA LEU A 129 2.54 -10.03 -12.09
C LEU A 129 3.71 -9.04 -12.16
N GLY A 130 3.46 -7.81 -11.72
CA GLY A 130 4.44 -6.73 -11.79
C GLY A 130 3.91 -5.47 -11.13
N ASN A 131 4.83 -4.53 -10.87
CA ASN A 131 4.49 -3.24 -10.31
C ASN A 131 5.38 -2.14 -10.90
N GLU A 132 4.81 -0.95 -11.02
CA GLU A 132 5.51 0.22 -11.52
C GLU A 132 5.09 1.50 -10.78
N PHE A 133 5.95 2.51 -10.86
CA PHE A 133 5.69 3.84 -10.30
C PHE A 133 5.43 4.82 -11.44
N VAL A 134 4.25 5.44 -11.43
CA VAL A 134 3.85 6.42 -12.44
C VAL A 134 3.81 7.80 -11.80
N GLY A 135 4.55 8.76 -12.37
CA GLY A 135 4.59 10.14 -11.89
C GLY A 135 3.23 10.83 -12.05
N ARG A 136 2.86 11.64 -11.05
CA ARG A 136 1.74 12.58 -11.17
C ARG A 136 2.26 13.82 -11.89
N TYR A 137 1.86 14.00 -13.14
CA TYR A 137 2.13 15.22 -13.91
C TYR A 137 1.44 16.42 -13.27
#